data_AF-R7JDK4-F1
#
_entry.id   AF-R7JDK4-F1
#
_cell.length_a   1.000
_cell.length_b   1.000
_cell.length_c   1.000
_cell.angle_alpha   90.00
_cell.angle_beta   90.00
_cell.angle_gamma   90.00
#
_symmetry.space_group_name_H-M   'P 1'
#
loop_
_entity.id
_entity.type
_entity.pdbx_description
1 polymer ?
#
loop_
_entity_poly.entity_id
_entity_poly.type
_entity_poly.pdbx_seq_one_letter_code
_entity_poly.pdbx_strand_id
1 'polypeptide(L)'
;MQPHWDFARDMFLFSFYTRGMSFIDMAYLKKNNLQNGYLFYRRRKTGQQLVVKWEKCMQEIVDKYPTSDLIPYLLPILKYPDQDTYKLYRNTMSSINRYLKVIARLSEISIPLSLYCARHSWASAAKDKNIPISVISEGMGHDSEITTQIYLASLDNSIVDKANAQILDDL
;
A
#
# COMPACT_ATOMS: atom_id res chain seq x y z
N MET A 1 -6.08 18.78 -8.95
CA MET A 1 -6.97 18.07 -8.00
C MET A 1 -7.01 18.87 -6.70
N GLN A 2 -7.97 18.65 -5.80
CA GLN A 2 -7.91 19.29 -4.48
C GLN A 2 -6.72 18.70 -3.69
N PRO A 3 -5.92 19.50 -2.94
CA PRO A 3 -4.67 19.03 -2.32
C PRO A 3 -4.80 17.77 -1.45
N HIS A 4 -5.95 17.61 -0.78
CA HIS A 4 -6.24 16.47 0.07
C HIS A 4 -6.64 15.21 -0.70
N TRP A 5 -7.16 15.33 -1.94
CA TRP A 5 -7.34 14.20 -2.85
C TRP A 5 -6.01 13.74 -3.42
N ASP A 6 -5.12 14.70 -3.77
CA ASP A 6 -3.77 14.36 -4.23
C ASP A 6 -3.01 13.59 -3.16
N PHE A 7 -3.05 14.04 -1.90
CA PHE A 7 -2.44 13.32 -0.78
C PHE A 7 -3.02 11.91 -0.60
N ALA A 8 -4.34 11.75 -0.68
CA ALA A 8 -4.97 10.44 -0.55
C ALA A 8 -4.54 9.48 -1.67
N ARG A 9 -4.51 9.96 -2.93
CA ARG A 9 -4.00 9.20 -4.09
C ARG A 9 -2.54 8.83 -3.89
N ASP A 10 -1.70 9.78 -3.51
CA ASP A 10 -0.26 9.56 -3.42
C ASP A 10 0.09 8.61 -2.26
N MET A 11 -0.65 8.62 -1.14
CA MET A 11 -0.49 7.61 -0.08
C MET A 11 -0.92 6.21 -0.54
N PHE A 12 -1.98 6.10 -1.33
CA PHE A 12 -2.39 4.83 -1.92
C PHE A 12 -1.33 4.29 -2.88
N LEU A 13 -0.81 5.15 -3.77
CA LEU A 13 0.24 4.78 -4.72
C LEU A 13 1.55 4.44 -4.03
N PHE A 14 1.93 5.18 -2.99
CA PHE A 14 3.11 4.86 -2.18
C PHE A 14 3.01 3.46 -1.57
N SER A 15 1.86 3.12 -0.98
CA SER A 15 1.59 1.77 -0.47
C SER A 15 1.75 0.72 -1.57
N PHE A 16 1.15 0.93 -2.75
CA PHE A 16 1.26 0.02 -3.89
C PHE A 16 2.73 -0.15 -4.36
N TYR A 17 3.46 0.95 -4.59
CA TYR A 17 4.85 0.92 -5.03
C TYR A 17 5.76 0.20 -4.03
N THR A 18 5.50 0.37 -2.73
CA THR A 18 6.26 -0.28 -1.66
C THR A 18 5.74 -1.68 -1.30
N ARG A 19 5.23 -2.41 -2.30
CA ARG A 19 4.75 -3.81 -2.19
C ARG A 19 3.58 -3.97 -1.22
N GLY A 20 2.67 -3.00 -1.24
CA GLY A 20 1.49 -2.99 -0.38
C GLY A 20 1.82 -2.70 1.09
N MET A 21 2.79 -1.82 1.36
CA MET A 21 3.15 -1.42 2.73
C MET A 21 1.90 -0.95 3.49
N SER A 22 1.74 -1.41 4.72
CA SER A 22 0.57 -1.03 5.51
C SER A 22 0.65 0.45 5.92
N PHE A 23 -0.51 1.10 6.08
CA PHE A 23 -0.52 2.53 6.42
C PHE A 23 0.15 2.83 7.76
N ILE A 24 0.12 1.90 8.73
CA ILE A 24 0.83 2.08 10.00
C ILE A 24 2.35 1.98 9.80
N ASP A 25 2.84 1.11 8.91
CA ASP A 25 4.26 1.05 8.58
C ASP A 25 4.70 2.36 7.89
N MET A 26 3.88 2.87 6.95
CA MET A 26 4.11 4.16 6.29
C MET A 26 4.14 5.33 7.29
N ALA A 27 3.21 5.35 8.24
CA ALA A 27 3.08 6.43 9.22
C ALA A 27 4.33 6.59 10.09
N TYR A 28 5.00 5.47 10.39
CA TYR A 28 6.19 5.44 11.23
C TYR A 28 7.49 5.20 10.45
N LEU A 29 7.44 5.28 9.12
CA LEU A 29 8.61 5.15 8.26
C LEU A 29 9.52 6.35 8.47
N LYS A 30 10.79 6.12 8.82
CA LYS A 30 11.75 7.18 9.14
C LYS A 30 12.64 7.52 7.96
N LYS A 31 13.16 8.75 7.92
CA LYS A 31 14.11 9.20 6.89
C LYS A 31 15.33 8.27 6.80
N ASN A 32 15.87 7.85 7.95
CA ASN A 32 17.02 6.94 8.02
C ASN A 32 16.73 5.50 7.60
N ASN A 33 15.46 5.14 7.30
CA ASN A 33 15.14 3.84 6.72
C ASN A 33 15.50 3.78 5.23
N LEU A 34 15.63 4.92 4.56
CA LEU A 34 16.05 4.99 3.16
C LEU A 34 17.56 5.22 3.09
N GLN A 35 18.30 4.23 2.59
CA GLN A 35 19.76 4.27 2.50
C GLN A 35 20.22 3.57 1.22
N ASN A 36 21.18 4.17 0.50
CA ASN A 36 21.84 3.57 -0.67
C ASN A 36 20.87 3.04 -1.74
N GLY A 37 19.73 3.72 -1.98
CA GLY A 37 18.72 3.29 -2.96
C GLY A 37 17.81 2.15 -2.49
N TYR A 38 17.80 1.82 -1.20
CA TYR A 38 16.94 0.81 -0.62
C TYR A 38 16.22 1.34 0.63
N LEU A 39 14.96 0.93 0.78
CA LEU A 39 14.14 1.19 1.95
C LEU A 39 14.12 -0.04 2.86
N PHE A 40 14.64 0.12 4.07
CA PHE A 40 14.72 -0.93 5.09
C PHE A 40 13.73 -0.63 6.21
N TYR A 41 12.78 -1.52 6.44
CA TYR A 41 11.83 -1.35 7.54
C TYR A 41 11.44 -2.68 8.18
N ARG A 42 10.92 -2.60 9.39
CA ARG A 42 10.38 -3.74 10.12
C ARG A 42 8.87 -3.58 10.21
N ARG A 43 8.12 -4.58 9.75
CA ARG A 43 6.65 -4.55 9.82
C ARG A 43 6.22 -4.47 11.27
N ARG A 44 5.34 -3.52 11.59
CA ARG A 44 4.80 -3.37 12.94
C ARG A 44 3.93 -4.53 13.39
N LYS A 45 3.23 -5.18 12.46
CA LYS A 45 2.34 -6.30 12.77
C LYS A 45 3.09 -7.58 13.17
N THR A 46 4.17 -7.90 12.45
CA THR A 46 4.84 -9.22 12.56
C THR A 46 6.29 -9.15 13.00
N GLY A 47 6.91 -7.96 12.98
CA GLY A 47 8.33 -7.82 13.26
C GLY A 47 9.26 -8.27 12.12
N GLN A 48 8.71 -8.70 10.98
CA GLN A 48 9.46 -9.12 9.81
C GLN A 48 10.23 -7.94 9.19
N GLN A 49 11.50 -8.14 8.89
CA GLN A 49 12.32 -7.15 8.18
C GLN A 49 12.08 -7.26 6.67
N LEU A 50 11.91 -6.12 6.02
CA LEU A 50 11.70 -6.00 4.59
C LEU A 50 12.66 -4.97 4.00
N VAL A 51 13.13 -5.28 2.79
CA VAL A 51 14.03 -4.42 2.00
C VAL A 51 13.40 -4.18 0.65
N VAL A 52 12.99 -2.93 0.37
CA VAL A 52 12.36 -2.52 -0.90
C VAL A 52 13.39 -1.74 -1.70
N LYS A 53 13.61 -2.08 -2.97
CA LYS A 53 14.40 -1.22 -3.86
C LYS A 53 13.65 0.11 -4.05
N TRP A 54 14.34 1.22 -3.87
CA TRP A 54 13.76 2.55 -4.03
C TRP A 54 13.71 2.92 -5.51
N GLU A 55 12.53 3.35 -5.96
CA GLU A 55 12.28 3.68 -7.37
C GLU A 55 11.84 5.14 -7.51
N LYS A 56 12.02 5.71 -8.71
CA LYS A 56 11.75 7.13 -8.99
C LYS A 56 10.35 7.57 -8.56
N CYS A 57 9.32 6.76 -8.82
CA CYS A 57 7.94 7.09 -8.45
C CYS A 57 7.72 7.23 -6.94
N MET A 58 8.51 6.54 -6.11
CA MET A 58 8.48 6.69 -4.66
C MET A 58 9.11 8.03 -4.24
N GLN A 59 10.22 8.39 -4.86
CA GLN A 59 10.89 9.68 -4.63
C GLN A 59 10.00 10.85 -5.03
N GLU A 60 9.36 10.78 -6.21
CA GLU A 60 8.43 11.81 -6.69
C GLU A 60 7.26 12.05 -5.73
N ILE A 61 6.81 11.03 -4.97
CA ILE A 61 5.81 11.21 -3.92
C ILE A 61 6.42 11.89 -2.69
N VAL A 62 7.59 11.44 -2.22
CA VAL A 62 8.24 12.05 -1.05
C VAL A 62 8.55 13.53 -1.29
N ASP A 63 9.04 13.88 -2.48
CA ASP A 63 9.41 15.26 -2.84
C ASP A 63 8.21 16.22 -2.86
N LYS A 64 7.00 15.72 -3.17
CA LYS A 64 5.76 16.52 -3.09
C LYS A 64 5.37 16.89 -1.65
N TYR A 65 5.90 16.16 -0.67
CA TYR A 65 5.48 16.22 0.72
C TYR A 65 6.68 16.41 1.67
N PRO A 66 7.46 17.49 1.51
CA PRO A 66 8.66 17.69 2.30
C PRO A 66 8.32 17.76 3.81
N THR A 67 9.10 17.05 4.62
CA THR A 67 9.01 17.08 6.08
C THR A 67 10.20 17.85 6.65
N SER A 68 9.95 18.71 7.65
CA SER A 68 11.01 19.42 8.39
C SER A 68 12.06 18.45 8.92
N ASP A 69 13.31 18.89 9.02
CA ASP A 69 14.42 18.08 9.57
C ASP A 69 14.21 17.69 11.03
N LEU A 70 13.38 18.44 11.76
CA LEU A 70 12.97 18.12 13.12
C LEU A 70 12.03 16.90 13.18
N ILE A 71 11.39 16.54 12.07
CA ILE A 71 10.47 15.41 11.98
C ILE A 71 11.25 14.19 11.46
N PRO A 72 11.35 13.09 12.23
CA PRO A 72 12.13 11.93 11.83
C PRO A 72 11.46 11.09 10.73
N TYR A 73 10.18 11.33 10.46
CA TYR A 73 9.38 10.55 9.52
C TYR A 73 9.57 10.98 8.07
N LEU A 74 9.57 9.98 7.17
CA LEU A 74 9.73 10.16 5.73
C LEU A 74 8.49 10.79 5.08
N LEU A 75 7.30 10.50 5.61
CA LEU A 75 6.01 11.00 5.12
C LEU A 75 5.33 11.88 6.18
N PRO A 76 4.59 12.94 5.80
CA PRO A 76 3.96 13.86 6.75
C PRO A 76 2.65 13.32 7.36
N ILE A 77 2.62 12.03 7.71
CA ILE A 77 1.45 11.38 8.34
C ILE A 77 1.42 11.69 9.84
N LEU A 78 2.57 11.57 10.50
CA LEU A 78 2.75 11.89 11.92
C LEU A 78 3.53 13.20 12.03
N LYS A 79 2.81 14.31 12.18
CA LYS A 79 3.41 15.66 12.17
C LYS A 79 4.04 16.08 13.51
N TYR A 80 3.54 15.51 14.60
CA TYR A 80 3.96 15.85 15.97
C TYR A 80 4.28 14.55 16.72
N PRO A 81 5.56 14.14 16.79
CA PRO A 81 5.95 12.89 17.42
C PRO A 81 5.62 12.84 18.91
N ASP A 82 5.52 13.99 19.57
CA ASP A 82 5.28 14.12 21.02
C ASP A 82 3.78 14.13 21.40
N GLN A 83 2.88 14.01 20.42
CA GLN A 83 1.43 13.92 20.66
C GLN A 83 0.94 12.47 20.60
N ASP A 84 -0.36 12.25 20.84
CA ASP A 84 -1.01 10.96 20.61
C ASP A 84 -0.97 10.59 19.11
N THR A 85 0.15 9.99 18.72
CA THR A 85 0.44 9.57 17.35
C THR A 85 -0.56 8.53 16.85
N TYR A 86 -1.15 7.74 17.76
CA TYR A 86 -2.14 6.73 17.40
C TYR A 86 -3.46 7.37 16.97
N LYS A 87 -3.95 8.36 17.73
CA LYS A 87 -5.13 9.14 17.35
C LYS A 87 -4.92 9.89 16.03
N LEU A 88 -3.76 10.52 15.86
CA LEU A 88 -3.42 11.22 14.62
C LEU A 88 -3.40 10.26 13.41
N TYR A 89 -2.74 9.11 13.55
CA TYR A 89 -2.73 8.05 12.54
C TYR A 89 -4.15 7.63 12.13
N ARG A 90 -5.03 7.33 13.12
CA ARG A 90 -6.41 6.88 12.87
C ARG A 90 -7.23 7.94 12.14
N ASN A 91 -7.08 9.21 12.52
CA ASN A 91 -7.80 10.33 11.89
C ASN A 91 -7.32 10.57 10.46
N THR A 92 -6.00 10.53 10.23
CA THR A 92 -5.42 10.65 8.89
C THR A 92 -5.87 9.50 7.99
N MET A 93 -5.83 8.26 8.49
CA MET A 93 -6.29 7.09 7.75
C MET A 93 -7.76 7.21 7.34
N SER A 94 -8.62 7.62 8.28
CA SER A 94 -10.05 7.81 8.04
C SER A 94 -10.30 8.88 6.98
N SER A 95 -9.54 9.98 7.03
CA SER A 95 -9.61 11.06 6.06
C SER A 95 -9.19 10.59 4.67
N ILE A 96 -8.05 9.91 4.55
CA ILE A 96 -7.58 9.35 3.28
C ILE A 96 -8.62 8.39 2.70
N ASN A 97 -9.15 7.44 3.49
CA ASN A 97 -10.15 6.50 3.00
C ASN A 97 -11.44 7.19 2.53
N ARG A 98 -11.86 8.29 3.18
CA ARG A 98 -12.99 9.09 2.70
C ARG A 98 -12.70 9.70 1.33
N TYR A 99 -11.50 10.22 1.12
CA TYR A 99 -11.12 10.81 -0.17
C TYR A 99 -10.89 9.76 -1.25
N LEU A 100 -10.37 8.59 -0.91
CA LEU A 100 -10.26 7.47 -1.85
C LEU A 100 -11.62 7.03 -2.39
N LYS A 101 -12.68 7.03 -1.57
CA LYS A 101 -14.06 6.79 -2.03
C LYS A 101 -14.56 7.87 -3.00
N VAL A 102 -14.12 9.12 -2.85
CA VAL A 102 -14.43 10.20 -3.81
C VAL A 102 -13.68 9.97 -5.11
N ILE A 103 -12.38 9.70 -5.04
CA ILE A 103 -11.52 9.42 -6.19
C ILE A 103 -12.03 8.21 -6.98
N ALA A 104 -12.45 7.15 -6.29
CA ALA A 104 -13.04 5.96 -6.91
C ALA A 104 -14.26 6.32 -7.78
N ARG A 105 -15.20 7.11 -7.23
CA ARG A 105 -16.38 7.57 -7.95
C ARG A 105 -16.04 8.43 -9.16
N LEU A 106 -15.07 9.35 -9.00
CA LEU A 106 -14.60 10.20 -10.09
C LEU A 106 -13.86 9.43 -11.19
N SER A 107 -13.32 8.26 -10.85
CA SER A 107 -12.59 7.39 -11.79
C SER A 107 -13.43 6.20 -12.27
N GLU A 108 -14.75 6.23 -12.01
CA GLU A 108 -15.70 5.16 -12.38
C GLU A 108 -15.31 3.77 -11.86
N ILE A 109 -14.59 3.72 -10.74
CA ILE A 109 -14.25 2.47 -10.06
C ILE A 109 -15.46 2.06 -9.21
N SER A 110 -16.07 0.94 -9.58
CA SER A 110 -17.27 0.39 -8.94
C SER A 110 -17.04 -0.07 -7.49
N ILE A 111 -15.80 -0.39 -7.15
CA ILE A 111 -15.42 -0.88 -5.81
C ILE A 111 -14.99 0.31 -4.93
N PRO A 112 -15.47 0.41 -3.67
CA PRO A 112 -15.03 1.45 -2.77
C PRO A 112 -13.54 1.30 -2.44
N LEU A 113 -12.73 2.28 -2.87
CA LEU A 113 -11.30 2.28 -2.56
C LEU A 113 -11.04 2.59 -1.08
N SER A 114 -10.05 1.87 -0.54
CA SER A 114 -9.42 2.13 0.75
C SER A 114 -7.91 1.91 0.64
N LEU A 115 -7.13 2.36 1.62
CA LEU A 115 -5.69 2.09 1.67
C LEU A 115 -5.35 0.59 1.68
N TYR A 116 -6.25 -0.26 2.18
CA TYR A 116 -6.05 -1.71 2.16
C TYR A 116 -6.11 -2.29 0.74
N CYS A 117 -6.88 -1.66 -0.15
CA CYS A 117 -6.97 -2.07 -1.55
C CYS A 117 -5.61 -1.97 -2.26
N ALA A 118 -4.71 -1.04 -1.88
CA ALA A 118 -3.39 -0.93 -2.50
C ALA A 118 -2.55 -2.21 -2.35
N ARG A 119 -2.60 -2.84 -1.18
CA ARG A 119 -1.90 -4.11 -0.92
C ARG A 119 -2.50 -5.28 -1.71
N HIS A 120 -3.82 -5.33 -1.78
CA HIS A 120 -4.53 -6.30 -2.62
C HIS A 120 -4.18 -6.14 -4.09
N SER A 121 -4.25 -4.91 -4.60
CA SER A 121 -3.91 -4.59 -5.98
C SER A 121 -2.48 -4.96 -6.33
N TRP A 122 -1.51 -4.73 -5.43
CA TRP A 122 -0.12 -5.14 -5.67
C TRP A 122 0.02 -6.66 -5.79
N ALA A 123 -0.59 -7.41 -4.86
CA ALA A 123 -0.55 -8.87 -4.88
C ALA A 123 -1.24 -9.46 -6.10
N SER A 124 -2.42 -8.95 -6.47
CA SER A 124 -3.12 -9.33 -7.70
C SER A 124 -2.26 -9.02 -8.93
N ALA A 125 -1.71 -7.82 -9.05
CA ALA A 125 -0.87 -7.45 -10.20
C ALA A 125 0.41 -8.30 -10.30
N ALA A 126 1.00 -8.71 -9.17
CA ALA A 126 2.14 -9.62 -9.15
C ALA A 126 1.74 -11.03 -9.61
N LYS A 127 0.58 -11.52 -9.15
CA LYS A 127 0.03 -12.81 -9.58
C LYS A 127 -0.30 -12.83 -11.07
N ASP A 128 -0.94 -11.79 -11.59
CA ASP A 128 -1.30 -11.65 -13.02
C ASP A 128 -0.05 -11.65 -13.92
N LYS A 129 1.09 -11.23 -13.38
CA LYS A 129 2.41 -11.29 -14.03
C LYS A 129 3.13 -12.63 -13.84
N ASN A 130 2.45 -13.66 -13.35
CA ASN A 130 2.99 -14.99 -13.06
C ASN A 130 4.22 -14.96 -12.13
N ILE A 131 4.30 -13.98 -11.22
CA ILE A 131 5.35 -13.96 -10.20
C ILE A 131 5.12 -15.13 -9.23
N PRO A 132 6.15 -15.92 -8.89
CA PRO A 132 5.99 -17.06 -7.98
C PRO A 132 5.39 -16.65 -6.63
N ILE A 133 4.52 -17.49 -6.07
CA ILE A 133 3.86 -17.25 -4.78
C ILE A 133 4.87 -17.01 -3.66
N SER A 134 6.00 -17.73 -3.68
CA SER A 134 7.12 -17.52 -2.76
C SER A 134 7.65 -16.08 -2.78
N VAL A 135 7.86 -15.53 -3.98
CA VAL A 135 8.34 -14.15 -4.19
C VAL A 135 7.27 -13.12 -3.78
N ILE A 136 5.98 -13.39 -4.06
CA ILE A 136 4.87 -12.54 -3.60
C ILE A 136 4.81 -12.55 -2.06
N SER A 137 4.93 -13.72 -1.45
CA SER A 137 4.89 -13.93 0.01
C SER A 137 6.01 -13.16 0.69
N GLU A 138 7.24 -13.28 0.18
CA GLU A 138 8.40 -12.54 0.66
C GLU A 138 8.21 -11.03 0.48
N GLY A 139 7.77 -10.58 -0.70
CA GLY A 139 7.54 -9.17 -1.00
C GLY A 139 6.50 -8.52 -0.07
N MET A 140 5.51 -9.28 0.37
CA MET A 140 4.49 -8.86 1.32
C MET A 140 4.94 -8.95 2.79
N GLY A 141 6.01 -9.71 3.08
CA GLY A 141 6.42 -10.05 4.43
C GLY A 141 5.38 -10.88 5.17
N HIS A 142 4.91 -11.95 4.53
CA HIS A 142 4.11 -13.01 5.15
C HIS A 142 5.02 -14.13 5.65
N ASP A 143 4.68 -14.72 6.80
CA ASP A 143 5.53 -15.71 7.48
C ASP A 143 5.52 -17.09 6.78
N SER A 144 4.57 -17.33 5.88
CA SER A 144 4.48 -18.55 5.09
C SER A 144 3.79 -18.33 3.75
N GLU A 145 4.14 -19.13 2.75
CA GLU A 145 3.44 -19.17 1.46
C GLU A 145 1.97 -19.57 1.59
N ILE A 146 1.63 -20.41 2.58
CA ILE A 146 0.25 -20.81 2.88
C ILE A 146 -0.62 -19.57 3.18
N THR A 147 -0.08 -18.62 3.95
CA THR A 147 -0.78 -17.35 4.23
C THR A 147 -1.04 -16.56 2.95
N THR A 148 -0.07 -16.57 2.03
CA THR A 148 -0.18 -15.91 0.73
C THR A 148 -1.15 -16.64 -0.20
N GLN A 149 -1.19 -17.97 -0.20
CA GLN A 149 -2.16 -18.76 -0.96
C GLN A 149 -3.60 -18.48 -0.53
N ILE A 150 -3.89 -18.51 0.78
CA ILE A 150 -5.22 -18.16 1.32
C ILE A 150 -5.58 -16.72 0.94
N TYR A 151 -4.62 -15.81 1.05
CA TYR A 151 -4.80 -14.41 0.70
C TYR A 151 -5.13 -14.23 -0.80
N LEU A 152 -4.37 -14.87 -1.69
CA LEU A 152 -4.60 -14.83 -3.13
C LEU A 152 -5.90 -15.54 -3.54
N ALA A 153 -6.28 -16.62 -2.87
CA ALA A 153 -7.57 -17.28 -3.10
C ALA A 153 -8.76 -16.36 -2.73
N SER A 154 -8.61 -15.56 -1.66
CA SER A 154 -9.64 -14.57 -1.29
C SER A 154 -9.80 -13.42 -2.30
N LEU A 155 -8.76 -13.17 -3.11
CA LEU A 155 -8.77 -12.20 -4.22
C LEU A 155 -9.46 -12.76 -5.49
N ASP A 156 -9.52 -14.09 -5.62
CA ASP A 156 -9.86 -14.78 -6.86
C ASP A 156 -11.35 -14.98 -7.11
N ASN A 157 -12.26 -14.75 -6.15
CA ASN A 157 -13.68 -15.02 -6.39
C ASN A 157 -14.21 -14.32 -7.65
N SER A 158 -13.73 -13.11 -7.96
CA SER A 158 -14.08 -12.40 -9.21
C SER A 158 -13.36 -12.92 -10.48
N ILE A 159 -12.22 -13.60 -10.33
CA ILE A 159 -11.47 -14.21 -11.43
C ILE A 159 -12.06 -15.55 -11.79
N VAL A 160 -12.47 -16.35 -10.79
CA VAL A 160 -13.22 -17.60 -10.99
C VAL A 160 -14.52 -17.33 -11.74
N ASP A 161 -15.26 -16.29 -11.35
CA ASP A 161 -16.50 -15.90 -12.04
C ASP A 161 -16.24 -15.49 -13.50
N LYS A 162 -15.16 -14.76 -13.77
CA LYS A 162 -14.76 -14.38 -15.14
C LYS A 162 -14.30 -15.57 -15.99
N ALA A 163 -13.51 -16.48 -15.41
CA ALA A 163 -13.08 -17.69 -16.09
C ALA A 163 -14.27 -18.61 -16.41
N ASN A 164 -15.22 -18.71 -15.48
CA ASN A 164 -16.46 -19.44 -15.71
C ASN A 164 -17.31 -18.80 -16.81
N ALA A 165 -17.42 -17.46 -16.84
CA ALA A 165 -18.11 -16.75 -17.93
C ALA A 165 -17.47 -17.04 -19.31
N GLN A 166 -16.14 -17.04 -19.41
CA GLN A 166 -15.44 -17.37 -20.66
C GLN A 166 -15.72 -18.80 -21.16
N ILE A 167 -15.75 -19.78 -20.25
CA ILE A 167 -16.09 -21.17 -20.60
C ILE A 167 -17.55 -21.27 -21.10
N LEU A 168 -18.46 -20.50 -20.51
CA LEU A 168 -19.87 -20.49 -20.89
C LEU A 168 -20.12 -19.76 -22.22
N ASP A 169 -19.32 -18.76 -22.55
CA ASP A 169 -19.40 -18.04 -23.83
C ASP A 169 -18.89 -18.87 -25.03
N ASP A 170 -18.04 -19.88 -24.76
CA ASP A 170 -17.50 -20.82 -25.75
C ASP A 170 -18.40 -22.06 -26.00
N LEU A 171 -19.57 -22.14 -25.34
CA LEU A 171 -20.60 -23.19 -25.51
C LEU A 171 -21.78 -22.70 -26.37
#